data_AF-R6HP02-F1
#
_entry.id   AF-R6HP02-F1
#
_cell.length_a   1.000
_cell.length_b   1.000
_cell.length_c   1.000
_cell.angle_alpha   90.00
_cell.angle_beta   90.00
_cell.angle_gamma   90.00
#
_symmetry.space_group_name_H-M   'P 1'
#
loop_
_entity.id
_entity.type
_entity.pdbx_description
1 polymer ?
#
loop_
_entity_poly.entity_id
_entity_poly.type
_entity_poly.pdbx_seq_one_letter_code
_entity_poly.pdbx_strand_id
1 'polypeptide(L)'
;MYLFPFVFIQVCGALERMDPTLEESARISGAGLFTITRKITIPLVLPSIMSGALLIMLYSMAHFGTVAVLGIEQGIYNIPTLIYEKIHQSGGSFDSIRTGTVLATVLVVTAALIIWAQQKVLSRGHYQIIGGKSFRPMELKLRGLRYPLLFFCLAYIGFTILLPTVVIFLVGGVSTYGLPLTWENLSLDNYKYILFEYEVTKDAIFNSVTLGLAAAVITMFAGVMISYVIVKMKVRGKGILEFLGMLPFSVPGSVIALGVILAWSGKFGINLYNTVWIILVAYIARYMAFSLKANSAALEQVHDSLMEASRSCGATMWQSLKDIVIPLVRPGMISAFFLIFLPALRELTVSIMLYAPTTRTIGVAIYTLNEDGETVMSTALAGIALIIIVCGQMLINHFTKKVSE
;
A
#
# COMPACT_ATOMS: atom_id res chain seq x y z
N MET A 1 -7.62 12.71 1.19
CA MET A 1 -6.38 13.50 1.36
C MET A 1 -5.14 12.62 1.18
N TYR A 2 -4.94 11.57 1.97
CA TYR A 2 -3.74 10.71 1.89
C TYR A 2 -3.56 9.92 0.57
N LEU A 3 -4.60 9.79 -0.28
CA LEU A 3 -4.50 9.13 -1.60
C LEU A 3 -3.99 10.04 -2.73
N PHE A 4 -3.90 11.36 -2.51
CA PHE A 4 -3.46 12.32 -3.53
C PHE A 4 -2.10 12.00 -4.18
N PRO A 5 -1.06 11.53 -3.43
CA PRO A 5 0.25 11.23 -4.04
C PRO A 5 0.18 10.23 -5.20
N PHE A 6 -0.77 9.30 -5.19
CA PHE A 6 -0.93 8.31 -6.26
C PHE A 6 -1.38 8.93 -7.59
N VAL A 7 -2.22 9.96 -7.55
CA VAL A 7 -2.60 10.74 -8.74
C VAL A 7 -1.47 11.69 -9.11
N PHE A 8 -0.89 12.37 -8.13
CA PHE A 8 0.21 13.31 -8.35
C PHE A 8 1.36 12.65 -9.12
N ILE A 9 1.86 11.49 -8.68
CA ILE A 9 2.96 10.79 -9.35
C ILE A 9 2.61 10.39 -10.78
N GLN A 10 1.38 9.91 -11.02
CA GLN A 10 0.94 9.52 -12.38
C GLN A 10 0.84 10.73 -13.31
N VAL A 11 0.27 11.84 -12.82
CA VAL A 11 0.08 13.06 -13.61
C VAL A 11 1.40 13.79 -13.83
N CYS A 12 2.25 13.91 -12.81
CA CYS A 12 3.59 14.48 -12.93
C CYS A 12 4.46 13.68 -13.88
N GLY A 13 4.50 12.35 -13.77
CA GLY A 13 5.24 11.51 -14.71
C GLY A 13 4.76 11.63 -16.16
N ALA A 14 3.47 11.92 -16.37
CA ALA A 14 2.93 12.19 -17.70
C ALA A 14 3.33 13.59 -18.22
N LEU A 15 3.29 14.60 -17.36
CA LEU A 15 3.72 15.97 -17.69
C LEU A 15 5.22 16.03 -18.01
N GLU A 16 6.06 15.31 -17.26
CA GLU A 16 7.52 15.26 -17.47
C GLU A 16 7.93 14.55 -18.77
N ARG A 17 7.09 13.62 -19.26
CA ARG A 17 7.34 12.86 -20.50
C ARG A 17 6.67 13.45 -21.73
N MET A 18 5.87 14.50 -21.56
CA MET A 18 5.17 15.16 -22.65
C MET A 18 6.16 15.92 -23.53
N ASP A 19 5.98 15.82 -24.85
CA ASP A 19 6.81 16.55 -25.82
C ASP A 19 6.53 18.07 -25.71
N PRO A 20 7.53 18.90 -25.32
CA PRO A 20 7.35 20.34 -25.20
C PRO A 20 7.10 21.03 -26.55
N THR A 21 7.44 20.41 -27.69
CA THR A 21 7.33 21.03 -29.02
C THR A 21 5.89 21.40 -29.38
N LEU A 22 4.89 20.66 -28.87
CA LEU A 22 3.48 20.98 -29.07
C LEU A 22 3.09 22.30 -28.38
N GLU A 23 3.59 22.52 -27.16
CA GLU A 23 3.36 23.76 -26.42
C GLU A 23 4.16 24.93 -27.01
N GLU A 24 5.40 24.67 -27.44
CA GLU A 24 6.25 25.67 -28.10
C GLU A 24 5.66 26.12 -29.43
N SER A 25 5.25 25.18 -30.28
CA SER A 25 4.63 25.48 -31.58
C SER A 25 3.36 26.32 -31.40
N ALA A 26 2.51 25.94 -30.45
CA ALA A 26 1.31 26.72 -30.13
C ALA A 26 1.63 28.13 -29.63
N ARG A 27 2.69 28.29 -28.81
CA ARG A 27 3.13 29.60 -28.32
C ARG A 27 3.70 30.47 -29.45
N ILE A 28 4.49 29.90 -30.36
CA ILE A 28 5.00 30.58 -31.57
C ILE A 28 3.85 31.03 -32.45
N SER A 29 2.79 30.23 -32.58
CA SER A 29 1.54 30.60 -33.27
C SER A 29 0.65 31.60 -32.51
N GLY A 30 1.11 32.17 -31.38
CA GLY A 30 0.39 33.19 -30.63
C GLY A 30 -0.65 32.67 -29.64
N ALA A 31 -0.70 31.36 -29.36
CA ALA A 31 -1.62 30.83 -28.35
C ALA A 31 -1.16 31.21 -26.93
N GLY A 32 -2.09 31.75 -26.14
CA GLY A 32 -1.88 32.05 -24.72
C GLY A 32 -1.83 30.80 -23.85
N LEU A 33 -1.27 30.91 -22.63
CA LEU A 33 -1.09 29.81 -21.67
C LEU A 33 -2.40 29.04 -21.42
N PHE A 34 -3.51 29.74 -21.20
CA PHE A 34 -4.80 29.09 -20.95
C PHE A 34 -5.27 28.23 -22.14
N THR A 35 -5.08 28.71 -23.36
CA THR A 35 -5.42 27.96 -24.59
C THR A 35 -4.55 26.72 -24.72
N ILE A 36 -3.24 26.85 -24.48
CA ILE A 36 -2.29 25.72 -24.49
C ILE A 36 -2.70 24.70 -23.43
N THR A 37 -2.90 25.12 -22.18
CA THR A 37 -3.30 24.23 -21.08
C THR A 37 -4.60 23.49 -21.38
N ARG A 38 -5.63 24.18 -21.87
CA ARG A 38 -6.95 23.59 -22.11
C ARG A 38 -6.99 22.70 -23.35
N LYS A 39 -6.30 23.06 -24.44
CA LYS A 39 -6.41 22.36 -25.73
C LYS A 39 -5.27 21.38 -26.01
N ILE A 40 -4.14 21.51 -25.33
CA ILE A 40 -2.94 20.69 -25.54
C ILE A 40 -2.61 19.91 -24.27
N THR A 41 -2.21 20.60 -23.20
CA THR A 41 -1.70 19.96 -21.98
C THR A 41 -2.72 19.03 -21.34
N ILE A 42 -3.92 19.52 -20.99
CA ILE A 42 -4.96 18.74 -20.31
C ILE A 42 -5.38 17.51 -21.12
N PRO A 43 -5.74 17.61 -22.41
CA PRO A 43 -6.09 16.44 -23.22
C PRO A 43 -4.97 15.39 -23.29
N LEU A 44 -3.71 15.81 -23.36
CA LEU A 44 -2.55 14.90 -23.39
C LEU A 44 -2.36 14.16 -22.06
N VAL A 45 -2.56 14.83 -20.92
CA VAL A 45 -2.44 14.18 -19.60
C VAL A 45 -3.73 13.55 -19.09
N LEU A 46 -4.85 13.73 -19.81
CA LEU A 46 -6.16 13.21 -19.42
C LEU A 46 -6.16 11.69 -19.21
N PRO A 47 -5.51 10.85 -20.03
CA PRO A 47 -5.43 9.41 -19.77
C PRO A 47 -4.78 9.11 -18.40
N SER A 48 -3.76 9.87 -18.01
CA SER A 48 -3.07 9.73 -16.72
C SER A 48 -3.92 10.23 -15.56
N ILE A 49 -4.65 11.34 -15.74
CA ILE A 49 -5.64 11.82 -14.76
C ILE A 49 -6.73 10.76 -14.55
N MET A 50 -7.28 10.20 -15.63
CA MET A 50 -8.33 9.18 -15.58
C MET A 50 -7.82 7.87 -14.96
N SER A 51 -6.62 7.43 -15.30
CA SER A 51 -5.97 6.28 -14.65
C SER A 51 -5.77 6.52 -13.14
N GLY A 52 -5.29 7.71 -12.76
CA GLY A 52 -5.15 8.10 -11.37
C GLY A 52 -6.49 8.13 -10.62
N ALA A 53 -7.54 8.67 -11.24
CA ALA A 53 -8.88 8.73 -10.68
C ALA A 53 -9.46 7.32 -10.46
N LEU A 54 -9.34 6.43 -11.45
CA LEU A 54 -9.76 5.03 -11.33
C LEU A 54 -8.98 4.29 -10.23
N LEU A 55 -7.68 4.56 -10.11
CA LEU A 55 -6.85 4.00 -9.04
C LEU A 55 -7.33 4.46 -7.66
N ILE A 56 -7.55 5.77 -7.46
CA ILE A 56 -8.08 6.28 -6.18
C ILE A 56 -9.47 5.72 -5.90
N MET A 57 -10.34 5.60 -6.90
CA MET A 57 -11.66 5.00 -6.74
C MET A 57 -11.57 3.56 -6.21
N LEU A 58 -10.66 2.75 -6.77
CA LEU A 58 -10.39 1.40 -6.30
C LEU A 58 -9.94 1.39 -4.82
N TYR A 59 -8.97 2.24 -4.46
CA TYR A 59 -8.49 2.34 -3.07
C TYR A 59 -9.55 2.84 -2.10
N SER A 60 -10.34 3.83 -2.50
CA SER A 60 -11.38 4.43 -1.66
C SER A 60 -12.52 3.45 -1.38
N MET A 61 -12.95 2.66 -2.38
CA MET A 61 -13.99 1.63 -2.19
C MET A 61 -13.53 0.48 -1.29
N ALA A 62 -12.23 0.18 -1.29
CA ALA A 62 -11.62 -0.85 -0.46
C ALA A 62 -11.25 -0.37 0.96
N HIS A 63 -11.48 0.91 1.28
CA HIS A 63 -10.97 1.49 2.51
C HIS A 63 -11.82 1.11 3.74
N PHE A 64 -11.18 0.63 4.80
CA PHE A 64 -11.87 0.24 6.03
C PHE A 64 -11.78 1.33 7.11
N GLY A 65 -10.57 1.66 7.55
CA GLY A 65 -10.35 2.38 8.82
C GLY A 65 -11.10 3.72 8.98
N THR A 66 -11.14 4.56 7.95
CA THR A 66 -11.80 5.88 8.04
C THR A 66 -13.31 5.76 8.20
N VAL A 67 -13.95 4.81 7.50
CA VAL A 67 -15.39 4.58 7.61
C VAL A 67 -15.71 3.82 8.89
N ALA A 68 -14.80 2.95 9.33
CA ALA A 68 -14.96 2.24 10.59
C ALA A 68 -15.01 3.21 11.79
N VAL A 69 -14.05 4.14 11.86
CA VAL A 69 -13.94 5.11 12.97
C VAL A 69 -15.01 6.20 12.91
N LEU A 70 -15.34 6.76 11.74
CA LEU A 70 -16.25 7.92 11.64
C LEU A 70 -17.69 7.56 11.26
N GLY A 71 -17.88 6.39 10.64
CA GLY A 71 -19.13 6.03 9.97
C GLY A 71 -19.97 5.05 10.77
N ILE A 72 -19.37 3.99 11.32
CA ILE A 72 -20.10 2.89 11.98
C ILE A 72 -20.99 3.41 13.12
N GLU A 73 -20.45 4.26 14.00
CA GLU A 73 -21.20 4.86 15.12
C GLU A 73 -22.45 5.63 14.66
N GLN A 74 -22.40 6.19 13.45
CA GLN A 74 -23.49 6.96 12.85
C GLN A 74 -24.36 6.14 11.88
N GLY A 75 -24.16 4.82 11.82
CA GLY A 75 -24.87 3.93 10.91
C GLY A 75 -24.48 4.08 9.44
N ILE A 76 -23.33 4.70 9.15
CA ILE A 76 -22.80 4.88 7.80
C ILE A 76 -21.79 3.78 7.50
N TYR A 77 -22.15 2.90 6.58
CA TYR A 77 -21.32 1.76 6.19
C TYR A 77 -20.89 1.86 4.73
N ASN A 78 -19.68 1.40 4.44
CA ASN A 78 -19.27 1.01 3.11
C ASN A 78 -19.19 -0.52 3.01
N ILE A 79 -18.89 -1.06 1.83
CA ILE A 79 -18.90 -2.52 1.65
C ILE A 79 -17.91 -3.23 2.60
N PRO A 80 -16.64 -2.79 2.75
CA PRO A 80 -15.72 -3.38 3.73
C PRO A 80 -16.23 -3.37 5.17
N THR A 81 -16.72 -2.23 5.67
CA THR A 81 -17.21 -2.14 7.06
C THR A 81 -18.50 -2.92 7.26
N LEU A 82 -19.38 -2.98 6.26
CA LEU A 82 -20.59 -3.80 6.32
C LEU A 82 -20.28 -5.30 6.34
N ILE A 83 -19.26 -5.75 5.59
CA ILE A 83 -18.78 -7.13 5.67
C ILE A 83 -18.29 -7.44 7.08
N TYR A 84 -17.48 -6.55 7.67
CA TYR A 84 -17.01 -6.69 9.04
C TYR A 84 -18.18 -6.77 10.03
N GLU A 85 -19.12 -5.83 9.97
CA GLU A 85 -20.27 -5.76 10.87
C GLU A 85 -21.10 -7.05 10.80
N LYS A 86 -21.39 -7.52 9.58
CA LYS A 86 -22.15 -8.75 9.39
C LYS A 86 -21.42 -9.97 9.91
N ILE A 87 -20.09 -10.04 9.80
CA ILE A 87 -19.33 -11.18 10.32
C ILE A 87 -19.24 -11.11 11.83
N HIS A 88 -18.92 -9.94 12.39
CA HIS A 88 -18.72 -9.75 13.83
C HIS A 88 -20.01 -9.93 14.63
N GLN A 89 -21.12 -9.31 14.21
CA GLN A 89 -22.42 -9.41 14.89
C GLN A 89 -23.05 -10.82 14.81
N SER A 90 -22.59 -11.66 13.89
CA SER A 90 -23.27 -12.93 13.58
C SER A 90 -23.00 -14.08 14.54
N GLY A 91 -21.94 -14.00 15.35
CA GLY A 91 -21.47 -15.11 16.17
C GLY A 91 -21.20 -16.40 15.38
N GLY A 92 -20.92 -16.31 14.06
CA GLY A 92 -20.71 -17.47 13.19
C GLY A 92 -21.97 -17.98 12.47
N SER A 93 -23.08 -17.23 12.46
CA SER A 93 -24.26 -17.58 11.66
C SER A 93 -23.93 -17.74 10.17
N PHE A 94 -24.38 -18.86 9.60
CA PHE A 94 -24.20 -19.16 8.17
C PHE A 94 -24.85 -18.11 7.26
N ASP A 95 -25.95 -17.48 7.69
CA ASP A 95 -26.65 -16.47 6.89
C ASP A 95 -25.84 -15.18 6.77
N SER A 96 -25.16 -14.78 7.85
CA SER A 96 -24.31 -13.60 7.85
C SER A 96 -23.01 -13.83 7.07
N ILE A 97 -22.43 -15.02 7.16
CA ILE A 97 -21.30 -15.44 6.31
C ILE A 97 -21.71 -15.40 4.83
N ARG A 98 -22.90 -15.89 4.50
CA ARG A 98 -23.44 -15.82 3.13
C ARG A 98 -23.59 -14.38 2.66
N THR A 99 -24.20 -13.51 3.48
CA THR A 99 -24.36 -12.09 3.17
C THR A 99 -23.00 -11.40 2.97
N GLY A 100 -22.03 -11.65 3.85
CA GLY A 100 -20.66 -11.16 3.71
C GLY A 100 -19.99 -11.64 2.42
N THR A 101 -20.23 -12.89 2.02
CA THR A 101 -19.70 -13.47 0.77
C THR A 101 -20.30 -12.81 -0.46
N VAL A 102 -21.60 -12.50 -0.44
CA VAL A 102 -22.26 -11.76 -1.52
C VAL A 102 -21.66 -10.36 -1.65
N LEU A 103 -21.52 -9.64 -0.52
CA LEU A 103 -20.90 -8.31 -0.49
C LEU A 103 -19.44 -8.33 -0.98
N ALA A 104 -18.67 -9.34 -0.56
CA ALA A 104 -17.30 -9.54 -1.02
C ALA A 104 -17.24 -9.81 -2.54
N THR A 105 -18.18 -10.58 -3.07
CA THR A 105 -18.28 -10.86 -4.51
C THR A 105 -18.59 -9.59 -5.30
N VAL A 106 -19.53 -8.77 -4.82
CA VAL A 106 -19.82 -7.45 -5.42
C VAL A 106 -18.55 -6.61 -5.46
N LEU A 107 -17.81 -6.55 -4.36
CA LEU A 107 -16.59 -5.76 -4.27
C LEU A 107 -15.49 -6.24 -5.24
N VAL A 108 -15.34 -7.56 -5.42
CA VAL A 108 -14.42 -8.14 -6.41
C VAL A 108 -14.85 -7.80 -7.84
N VAL A 109 -16.13 -7.93 -8.15
CA VAL A 109 -16.66 -7.61 -9.49
C VAL A 109 -16.45 -6.13 -9.79
N THR A 110 -16.74 -5.24 -8.84
CA THR A 110 -16.50 -3.80 -8.99
C THR A 110 -15.02 -3.50 -9.17
N ALA A 111 -14.13 -4.11 -8.37
CA ALA A 111 -12.69 -3.94 -8.52
C ALA A 111 -12.20 -4.40 -9.91
N ALA A 112 -12.68 -5.55 -10.40
CA ALA A 112 -12.35 -6.06 -11.73
C ALA A 112 -12.82 -5.12 -12.85
N LEU A 113 -14.03 -4.54 -12.74
CA LEU A 113 -14.55 -3.55 -13.69
C LEU A 113 -13.71 -2.27 -13.70
N ILE A 114 -13.25 -1.79 -12.54
CA ILE A 114 -12.38 -0.61 -12.44
C ILE A 114 -11.04 -0.87 -13.09
N ILE A 115 -10.42 -2.02 -12.82
CA ILE A 115 -9.13 -2.41 -13.41
C ILE A 115 -9.26 -2.56 -14.93
N TRP A 116 -10.34 -3.18 -15.41
CA TRP A 116 -10.63 -3.29 -16.83
C TRP A 116 -10.83 -1.92 -17.49
N ALA A 117 -11.56 -1.02 -16.85
CA ALA A 117 -11.73 0.36 -17.32
C ALA A 117 -10.38 1.09 -17.37
N GLN A 118 -9.53 0.91 -16.35
CA GLN A 118 -8.20 1.49 -16.28
C GLN A 118 -7.32 1.01 -17.45
N GLN A 119 -7.32 -0.29 -17.73
CA GLN A 119 -6.59 -0.86 -18.87
C GLN A 119 -7.08 -0.30 -20.21
N LYS A 120 -8.40 -0.09 -20.38
CA LYS A 120 -8.96 0.54 -21.59
C LYS A 120 -8.56 2.01 -21.74
N VAL A 121 -8.51 2.77 -20.65
CA VAL A 121 -8.06 4.16 -20.66
C VAL A 121 -6.58 4.24 -21.03
N LEU A 122 -5.75 3.39 -20.43
CA LEU A 122 -4.31 3.36 -20.68
C LEU A 122 -3.96 2.85 -22.09
N SER A 123 -4.68 1.85 -22.61
CA SER A 123 -4.43 1.33 -23.97
C SER A 123 -4.82 2.29 -25.08
N ARG A 124 -5.75 3.22 -24.83
CA ARG A 124 -6.07 4.32 -25.75
C ARG A 124 -5.05 5.45 -25.73
N GLY A 125 -4.18 5.49 -24.71
CA GLY A 125 -3.15 6.50 -24.50
C GLY A 125 -1.82 6.23 -25.20
N HIS A 126 -1.78 5.41 -26.26
CA HIS A 126 -0.60 5.26 -27.12
C HIS A 126 -0.37 6.53 -27.95
N TYR A 127 -0.07 7.66 -27.30
CA TYR A 127 0.76 8.66 -27.94
C TYR A 127 2.16 8.05 -27.96
N GLN A 128 2.56 7.55 -29.12
CA GLN A 128 3.92 7.10 -29.39
C GLN A 128 4.90 8.17 -28.89
N ILE A 129 5.51 7.96 -27.72
CA ILE A 129 6.72 8.67 -27.32
C ILE A 129 7.88 7.97 -28.03
N ILE A 130 7.88 8.00 -29.37
CA ILE A 130 9.10 7.74 -30.14
C ILE A 130 9.88 9.05 -30.07
N GLY A 131 10.62 9.18 -28.98
CA GLY A 131 11.52 10.30 -28.74
C GLY A 131 12.83 9.75 -28.25
N GLY A 132 13.65 9.17 -29.15
CA GLY A 132 15.03 8.74 -28.86
C GLY A 132 15.99 9.90 -28.54
N LYS A 133 15.48 11.02 -28.03
CA LYS A 133 16.23 12.19 -27.59
C LYS A 133 15.70 12.63 -26.24
N SER A 134 16.61 12.86 -25.30
CA SER A 134 16.31 13.45 -23.99
C SER A 134 15.68 14.82 -24.20
N PHE A 135 14.36 14.93 -24.03
CA PHE A 135 13.68 16.22 -23.98
C PHE A 135 13.95 16.86 -22.61
N ARG A 136 14.28 18.16 -22.61
CA ARG A 136 14.38 18.94 -21.37
C ARG A 136 12.99 19.51 -21.08
N PRO A 137 12.37 19.24 -19.92
CA PRO A 137 11.09 19.84 -19.56
C PRO A 137 11.16 21.36 -19.67
N MET A 138 10.13 21.99 -20.25
CA MET A 138 10.06 23.44 -20.30
C MET A 138 9.74 23.98 -18.91
N GLU A 139 10.67 24.75 -18.32
CA GLU A 139 10.42 25.44 -17.05
C GLU A 139 9.53 26.67 -17.27
N LEU A 140 8.30 26.62 -16.77
CA LEU A 140 7.40 27.78 -16.73
C LEU A 140 7.85 28.74 -15.63
N LYS A 141 8.32 29.94 -16.02
CA LYS A 141 8.65 31.00 -15.07
C LYS A 141 7.37 31.54 -14.43
N LEU A 142 7.05 31.08 -13.22
CA LEU A 142 5.86 31.49 -12.45
C LEU A 142 5.84 32.97 -12.03
N ARG A 143 6.95 33.71 -12.19
CA ARG A 143 7.10 35.12 -11.81
C ARG A 143 6.48 35.40 -10.43
N GLY A 144 5.58 36.38 -10.30
CA GLY A 144 4.90 36.73 -9.04
C GLY A 144 4.01 35.62 -8.47
N LEU A 145 3.54 34.67 -9.29
CA LEU A 145 2.72 33.55 -8.83
C LEU A 145 3.51 32.51 -8.03
N ARG A 146 4.85 32.59 -7.98
CA ARG A 146 5.68 31.64 -7.22
C ARG A 146 5.33 31.62 -5.73
N TYR A 147 5.09 32.78 -5.12
CA TYR A 147 4.81 32.91 -3.70
C TYR A 147 3.42 32.40 -3.30
N PRO A 148 2.31 32.79 -3.99
CA PRO A 148 1.00 32.24 -3.66
C PRO A 148 0.92 30.73 -3.93
N LEU A 149 1.56 30.21 -4.98
CA LEU A 149 1.62 28.77 -5.24
C LEU A 149 2.45 28.02 -4.19
N LEU A 150 3.59 28.57 -3.77
CA LEU A 150 4.38 28.00 -2.69
C LEU A 150 3.59 27.99 -1.38
N PHE A 151 2.92 29.09 -1.03
CA PHE A 151 2.05 29.16 0.14
C PHE A 151 0.94 28.12 0.06
N PHE A 152 0.28 27.96 -1.09
CA PHE A 152 -0.74 26.93 -1.29
C PHE A 152 -0.19 25.52 -1.05
N CYS A 153 0.98 25.20 -1.61
CA CYS A 153 1.63 23.89 -1.39
C CYS A 153 1.97 23.67 0.09
N LEU A 154 2.54 24.67 0.76
CA LEU A 154 2.88 24.59 2.18
C LEU A 154 1.63 24.48 3.07
N ALA A 155 0.57 25.25 2.77
CA ALA A 155 -0.69 25.18 3.48
C ALA A 155 -1.37 23.82 3.27
N TYR A 156 -1.31 23.26 2.06
CA TYR A 156 -1.82 21.92 1.78
C TYR A 156 -1.05 20.84 2.55
N ILE A 157 0.28 20.86 2.55
CA ILE A 157 1.11 19.95 3.35
C ILE A 157 0.83 20.14 4.85
N GLY A 158 0.76 21.39 5.29
CA GLY A 158 0.42 21.77 6.65
C GLY A 158 -0.92 21.18 7.10
N PHE A 159 -1.94 21.31 6.27
CA PHE A 159 -3.29 20.85 6.58
C PHE A 159 -3.47 19.33 6.47
N THR A 160 -2.85 18.70 5.46
CA THR A 160 -3.09 17.27 5.17
C THR A 160 -2.13 16.31 5.87
N ILE A 161 -0.94 16.77 6.24
CA ILE A 161 0.10 15.94 6.86
C ILE A 161 0.45 16.46 8.25
N LEU A 162 0.87 17.72 8.35
CA LEU A 162 1.40 18.25 9.61
C LEU A 162 0.32 18.33 10.69
N LEU A 163 -0.85 18.90 10.37
CA LEU A 163 -1.93 19.10 11.32
C LEU A 163 -2.45 17.77 11.90
N PRO A 164 -2.82 16.75 11.11
CA PRO A 164 -3.24 15.46 11.67
C PRO A 164 -2.14 14.79 12.49
N THR A 165 -0.88 14.88 12.04
CA THR A 165 0.26 14.31 12.76
C THR A 165 0.44 14.97 14.12
N VAL A 166 0.44 16.31 14.16
CA VAL A 166 0.57 17.08 15.42
C VAL A 166 -0.62 16.80 16.33
N VAL A 167 -1.84 16.78 15.80
CA VAL A 167 -3.06 16.49 16.58
C VAL A 167 -2.99 15.11 17.21
N ILE A 168 -2.48 14.09 16.51
CA ILE A 168 -2.28 12.75 17.10
C ILE A 168 -1.38 12.82 18.34
N PHE A 169 -0.26 13.55 18.27
CA PHE A 169 0.64 13.69 19.41
C PHE A 169 0.05 14.53 20.54
N LEU A 170 -0.66 15.61 20.21
CA LEU A 170 -1.28 16.47 21.21
C LEU A 170 -2.41 15.74 21.94
N VAL A 171 -3.35 15.13 21.22
CA VAL A 171 -4.49 14.41 21.79
C VAL A 171 -4.03 13.20 22.60
N GLY A 172 -3.00 12.47 22.13
CA GLY A 172 -2.38 11.39 22.91
C GLY A 172 -1.77 11.87 24.23
N GLY A 173 -1.34 13.13 24.31
CA GLY A 173 -0.85 13.75 25.54
C GLY A 173 -1.92 14.32 26.45
N VAL A 174 -3.18 14.41 26.03
CA VAL A 174 -4.23 15.01 26.89
C VAL A 174 -4.60 14.04 28.01
N SER A 175 -4.68 14.49 29.26
CA SER A 175 -5.00 13.61 30.41
C SER A 175 -6.36 12.92 30.31
N THR A 176 -7.36 13.55 29.68
CA THR A 176 -8.71 12.97 29.51
C THR A 176 -9.37 13.50 28.25
N TYR A 177 -10.09 12.63 27.55
CA TYR A 177 -10.82 13.02 26.35
C TYR A 177 -11.83 14.16 26.64
N GLY A 178 -11.91 15.14 25.73
CA GLY A 178 -12.82 16.28 25.86
C GLY A 178 -12.26 17.48 26.64
N LEU A 179 -11.10 17.36 27.27
CA LEU A 179 -10.41 18.52 27.86
C LEU A 179 -9.83 19.44 26.77
N PRO A 180 -9.78 20.77 27.02
CA PRO A 180 -9.15 21.70 26.09
C PRO A 180 -7.64 21.43 26.00
N LEU A 181 -7.08 21.66 24.81
CA LEU A 181 -5.64 21.58 24.53
C LEU A 181 -4.88 22.73 25.19
N THR A 182 -4.72 22.67 26.50
CA THR A 182 -3.91 23.59 27.31
C THR A 182 -2.68 22.86 27.85
N TRP A 183 -1.62 23.60 28.14
CA TRP A 183 -0.38 23.04 28.71
C TRP A 183 -0.59 22.30 30.03
N GLU A 184 -1.61 22.69 30.81
CA GLU A 184 -1.99 22.06 32.09
C GLU A 184 -2.59 20.66 31.91
N ASN A 185 -3.27 20.42 30.79
CA ASN A 185 -3.94 19.16 30.48
C ASN A 185 -3.04 18.20 29.68
N LEU A 186 -1.81 18.61 29.34
CA LEU A 186 -0.87 17.79 28.58
C LEU A 186 0.11 17.08 29.52
N SER A 187 0.20 15.77 29.38
CA SER A 187 1.12 14.89 30.10
C SER A 187 1.69 13.82 29.17
N LEU A 188 2.73 13.13 29.62
CA LEU A 188 3.25 11.93 28.96
C LEU A 188 2.71 10.64 29.57
N ASP A 189 1.73 10.73 30.47
CA ASP A 189 1.27 9.61 31.27
C ASP A 189 0.58 8.55 30.40
N ASN A 190 -0.23 8.97 29.43
CA ASN A 190 -0.85 8.03 28.48
C ASN A 190 0.19 7.28 27.65
N TYR A 191 1.25 7.96 27.21
CA TYR A 191 2.36 7.33 26.48
C TYR A 191 3.12 6.34 27.34
N LYS A 192 3.34 6.67 28.61
CA LYS A 192 4.00 5.78 29.57
C LYS A 192 3.13 4.56 29.87
N TYR A 193 1.85 4.78 30.19
CA TYR A 193 0.89 3.73 30.47
C TYR A 193 0.76 2.76 29.30
N ILE A 194 0.52 3.29 28.09
CA ILE A 194 0.30 2.45 26.92
C ILE A 194 1.54 1.65 26.52
N LEU A 195 2.75 2.19 26.73
CA LEU A 195 3.99 1.54 26.33
C LEU A 195 4.51 0.52 27.36
N PHE A 196 4.35 0.83 28.65
CA PHE A 196 5.00 0.05 29.72
C PHE A 196 4.03 -0.74 30.59
N GLU A 197 2.79 -0.30 30.74
CA GLU A 197 1.83 -0.87 31.70
C GLU A 197 0.71 -1.66 31.01
N TYR A 198 0.28 -1.25 29.82
CA TYR A 198 -0.81 -1.90 29.09
C TYR A 198 -0.32 -3.12 28.29
N GLU A 199 -0.67 -4.33 28.74
CA GLU A 199 -0.21 -5.59 28.13
C GLU A 199 -0.64 -5.75 26.67
N VAL A 200 -1.86 -5.33 26.34
CA VAL A 200 -2.41 -5.45 24.97
C VAL A 200 -1.54 -4.70 23.96
N THR A 201 -0.91 -3.58 24.35
CA THR A 201 0.00 -2.86 23.45
C THR A 201 1.28 -3.63 23.20
N LYS A 202 1.84 -4.29 24.22
CA LYS A 202 3.05 -5.12 24.06
C LYS A 202 2.78 -6.28 23.11
N ASP A 203 1.66 -6.97 23.29
CA ASP A 203 1.21 -8.03 22.40
C ASP A 203 0.97 -7.49 20.99
N ALA A 204 0.31 -6.34 20.85
CA ALA A 204 0.04 -5.73 19.56
C ALA A 204 1.30 -5.38 18.78
N ILE A 205 2.29 -4.76 19.45
CA ILE A 205 3.58 -4.43 18.86
C ILE A 205 4.33 -5.71 18.47
N PHE A 206 4.40 -6.68 19.37
CA PHE A 206 5.07 -7.96 19.11
C PHE A 206 4.44 -8.70 17.94
N ASN A 207 3.12 -8.84 17.91
CA ASN A 207 2.38 -9.49 16.83
C ASN A 207 2.57 -8.76 15.51
N SER A 208 2.42 -7.43 15.46
CA SER A 208 2.64 -6.65 14.23
C SER A 208 4.06 -6.82 13.68
N VAL A 209 5.09 -6.72 14.54
CA VAL A 209 6.49 -6.83 14.12
C VAL A 209 6.80 -8.25 13.67
N THR A 210 6.41 -9.26 14.43
CA THR A 210 6.67 -10.67 14.10
C THR A 210 5.92 -11.11 12.85
N LEU A 211 4.63 -10.80 12.72
CA LEU A 211 3.84 -11.07 11.52
C LEU A 211 4.39 -10.32 10.30
N GLY A 212 4.73 -9.04 10.48
CA GLY A 212 5.32 -8.22 9.42
C GLY A 212 6.65 -8.80 8.93
N LEU A 213 7.56 -9.14 9.84
CA LEU A 213 8.86 -9.75 9.52
C LEU A 213 8.68 -11.11 8.85
N ALA A 214 7.87 -12.00 9.43
CA ALA A 214 7.62 -13.33 8.89
C ALA A 214 7.00 -13.24 7.50
N ALA A 215 5.97 -12.41 7.30
CA ALA A 215 5.35 -12.19 6.00
C ALA A 215 6.36 -11.63 4.99
N ALA A 216 7.17 -10.64 5.37
CA ALA A 216 8.16 -10.05 4.49
C ALA A 216 9.24 -11.06 4.06
N VAL A 217 9.80 -11.83 4.99
CA VAL A 217 10.81 -12.85 4.69
C VAL A 217 10.24 -13.95 3.79
N ILE A 218 9.12 -14.57 4.20
CA ILE A 218 8.53 -15.69 3.48
C ILE A 218 8.11 -15.27 2.08
N THR A 219 7.42 -14.13 1.96
CA THR A 219 6.91 -13.63 0.68
C THR A 219 8.02 -13.13 -0.22
N MET A 220 9.09 -12.54 0.33
CA MET A 220 10.28 -12.17 -0.45
C MET A 220 10.90 -13.42 -1.09
N PHE A 221 11.22 -14.46 -0.31
CA PHE A 221 11.83 -15.67 -0.86
C PHE A 221 10.91 -16.42 -1.81
N ALA A 222 9.63 -16.60 -1.46
CA ALA A 222 8.65 -17.23 -2.33
C ALA A 222 8.50 -16.45 -3.65
N GLY A 223 8.42 -15.12 -3.58
CA GLY A 223 8.31 -14.28 -4.76
C GLY A 223 9.56 -14.27 -5.63
N VAL A 224 10.78 -14.30 -5.07
CA VAL A 224 12.01 -14.49 -5.88
C VAL A 224 11.95 -15.80 -6.66
N MET A 225 11.55 -16.89 -6.01
CA MET A 225 11.46 -18.21 -6.66
C MET A 225 10.43 -18.21 -7.79
N ILE A 226 9.24 -17.64 -7.55
CA ILE A 226 8.19 -17.53 -8.55
C ILE A 226 8.61 -16.59 -9.69
N SER A 227 9.19 -15.42 -9.38
CA SER A 227 9.71 -14.48 -10.37
C SER A 227 10.82 -15.08 -11.22
N TYR A 228 11.69 -15.91 -10.64
CA TYR A 228 12.72 -16.64 -11.40
C TYR A 228 12.08 -17.55 -12.45
N VAL A 229 11.01 -18.27 -12.10
CA VAL A 229 10.26 -19.09 -13.05
C VAL A 229 9.59 -18.25 -14.14
N ILE A 230 9.01 -17.10 -13.78
CA ILE A 230 8.31 -16.22 -14.73
C ILE A 230 9.29 -15.55 -15.72
N VAL A 231 10.43 -15.08 -15.22
CA VAL A 231 11.38 -14.25 -15.99
C VAL A 231 12.46 -15.09 -16.65
N LYS A 232 13.07 -16.05 -15.93
CA LYS A 232 14.26 -16.78 -16.39
C LYS A 232 13.95 -18.13 -17.01
N MET A 233 12.81 -18.75 -16.71
CA MET A 233 12.46 -20.05 -17.27
C MET A 233 11.49 -19.95 -18.45
N LYS A 234 11.72 -20.78 -19.46
CA LYS A 234 10.82 -20.94 -20.62
C LYS A 234 9.74 -21.98 -20.32
N VAL A 235 8.90 -21.72 -19.30
CA VAL A 235 7.80 -22.63 -18.92
C VAL A 235 6.48 -22.24 -19.57
N ARG A 236 5.69 -23.25 -19.99
CA ARG A 236 4.29 -23.06 -20.41
C ARG A 236 3.44 -22.73 -19.18
N GLY A 237 2.56 -21.73 -19.28
CA GLY A 237 1.67 -21.33 -18.18
C GLY A 237 2.23 -20.28 -17.21
N LYS A 238 3.39 -19.67 -17.47
CA LYS A 238 3.95 -18.59 -16.62
C LYS A 238 2.98 -17.42 -16.37
N GLY A 239 2.10 -17.12 -17.34
CA GLY A 239 1.08 -16.09 -17.18
C GLY A 239 0.04 -16.41 -16.11
N ILE A 240 -0.23 -17.70 -15.84
CA ILE A 240 -1.13 -18.12 -14.75
C ILE A 240 -0.46 -17.86 -13.40
N LEU A 241 0.82 -18.19 -13.26
CA LEU A 241 1.60 -17.89 -12.05
C LEU A 241 1.64 -16.39 -11.78
N GLU A 242 1.91 -15.59 -12.81
CA GLU A 242 1.91 -14.14 -12.72
C GLU A 242 0.52 -13.59 -12.32
N PHE A 243 -0.53 -14.07 -12.97
CA PHE A 243 -1.91 -13.69 -12.66
C PHE A 243 -2.29 -14.04 -11.21
N LEU A 244 -2.08 -15.29 -10.78
CA LEU A 244 -2.40 -15.75 -9.42
C LEU A 244 -1.60 -15.00 -8.36
N GLY A 245 -0.34 -14.68 -8.64
CA GLY A 245 0.53 -13.94 -7.74
C GLY A 245 0.16 -12.46 -7.61
N MET A 246 -0.40 -11.86 -8.67
CA MET A 246 -0.87 -10.47 -8.64
C MET A 246 -2.31 -10.32 -8.15
N LEU A 247 -3.14 -11.36 -8.28
CA LEU A 247 -4.58 -11.33 -7.98
C LEU A 247 -4.90 -10.78 -6.58
N PRO A 248 -4.25 -11.20 -5.48
CA PRO A 248 -4.58 -10.71 -4.14
C PRO A 248 -4.40 -9.20 -3.97
N PHE A 249 -3.48 -8.58 -4.70
CA PHE A 249 -3.26 -7.13 -4.62
C PHE A 249 -4.43 -6.32 -5.20
N SER A 250 -5.12 -6.88 -6.19
CA SER A 250 -6.31 -6.28 -6.79
C SER A 250 -7.57 -6.49 -5.95
N VAL A 251 -7.53 -7.41 -4.98
CA VAL A 251 -8.67 -7.77 -4.15
C VAL A 251 -8.63 -6.98 -2.84
N PRO A 252 -9.75 -6.34 -2.44
CA PRO A 252 -9.80 -5.60 -1.18
C PRO A 252 -9.52 -6.47 0.05
N GLY A 253 -8.92 -5.87 1.07
CA GLY A 253 -8.48 -6.60 2.27
C GLY A 253 -9.60 -7.37 2.97
N SER A 254 -10.81 -6.80 3.04
CA SER A 254 -11.97 -7.47 3.64
C SER A 254 -12.37 -8.75 2.92
N VAL A 255 -12.22 -8.79 1.59
CA VAL A 255 -12.46 -9.97 0.77
C VAL A 255 -11.37 -11.01 1.01
N ILE A 256 -10.10 -10.60 1.11
CA ILE A 256 -8.99 -11.50 1.46
C ILE A 256 -9.24 -12.13 2.81
N ALA A 257 -9.60 -11.33 3.83
CA ALA A 257 -9.90 -11.84 5.16
C ALA A 257 -11.04 -12.86 5.15
N LEU A 258 -12.18 -12.52 4.54
CA LEU A 258 -13.30 -13.45 4.42
C LEU A 258 -12.93 -14.73 3.65
N GLY A 259 -12.19 -14.60 2.54
CA GLY A 259 -11.72 -15.75 1.76
C GLY A 259 -10.82 -16.67 2.57
N VAL A 260 -9.92 -16.11 3.37
CA VAL A 260 -9.03 -16.88 4.26
C VAL A 260 -9.84 -17.54 5.39
N ILE A 261 -10.83 -16.88 5.99
CA ILE A 261 -11.75 -17.51 6.96
C ILE A 261 -12.44 -18.73 6.31
N LEU A 262 -13.04 -18.55 5.14
CA LEU A 262 -13.76 -19.63 4.46
C LEU A 262 -12.86 -20.80 4.04
N ALA A 263 -11.61 -20.52 3.69
CA ALA A 263 -10.66 -21.54 3.27
C ALA A 263 -10.04 -22.30 4.46
N TRP A 264 -9.72 -21.60 5.55
CA TRP A 264 -8.88 -22.11 6.63
C TRP A 264 -9.62 -22.36 7.95
N SER A 265 -10.96 -22.32 7.97
CA SER A 265 -11.78 -22.71 9.12
C SER A 265 -12.18 -24.20 9.11
N GLY A 266 -11.23 -25.10 8.82
CA GLY A 266 -11.43 -26.55 8.94
C GLY A 266 -11.97 -27.26 7.69
N LYS A 267 -12.33 -26.54 6.61
CA LYS A 267 -12.87 -27.13 5.38
C LYS A 267 -11.98 -28.22 4.76
N PHE A 268 -10.66 -28.05 4.87
CA PHE A 268 -9.66 -28.98 4.33
C PHE A 268 -8.98 -29.83 5.43
N GLY A 269 -9.62 -29.98 6.60
CA GLY A 269 -9.03 -30.68 7.75
C GLY A 269 -7.96 -29.88 8.51
N ILE A 270 -7.64 -28.66 8.06
CA ILE A 270 -6.73 -27.71 8.73
C ILE A 270 -7.55 -26.53 9.21
N ASN A 271 -7.43 -26.20 10.51
CA ASN A 271 -8.07 -25.04 11.11
C ASN A 271 -7.01 -24.04 11.59
N LEU A 272 -6.92 -22.89 10.91
CA LEU A 272 -6.08 -21.76 11.32
C LEU A 272 -6.91 -20.65 11.99
N TYR A 273 -8.24 -20.76 11.98
CA TYR A 273 -9.11 -19.76 12.60
C TYR A 273 -8.82 -19.60 14.09
N ASN A 274 -8.96 -18.37 14.60
CA ASN A 274 -8.55 -18.00 15.97
C ASN A 274 -7.07 -18.23 16.31
N THR A 275 -6.17 -18.32 15.32
CA THR A 275 -4.72 -18.41 15.55
C THR A 275 -3.96 -17.31 14.81
N VAL A 276 -2.75 -16.99 15.26
CA VAL A 276 -1.89 -15.97 14.61
C VAL A 276 -1.53 -16.34 13.16
N TRP A 277 -1.54 -17.64 12.84
CA TRP A 277 -1.17 -18.17 11.52
C TRP A 277 -2.13 -17.75 10.41
N ILE A 278 -3.42 -17.55 10.71
CA ILE A 278 -4.39 -17.11 9.70
C ILE A 278 -4.08 -15.69 9.19
N ILE A 279 -3.58 -14.82 10.06
CA ILE A 279 -3.13 -13.47 9.70
C ILE A 279 -1.88 -13.56 8.83
N LEU A 280 -0.91 -14.42 9.20
CA LEU A 280 0.31 -14.63 8.42
C LEU A 280 -0.01 -15.09 6.99
N VAL A 281 -0.88 -16.10 6.84
CA VAL A 281 -1.32 -16.59 5.52
C VAL A 281 -1.98 -15.47 4.71
N ALA A 282 -2.85 -14.68 5.34
CA ALA A 282 -3.50 -13.55 4.68
C ALA A 282 -2.51 -12.46 4.25
N TYR A 283 -1.48 -12.17 5.05
CA TYR A 283 -0.43 -11.22 4.69
C TYR A 283 0.44 -11.72 3.53
N ILE A 284 0.83 -13.01 3.53
CA ILE A 284 1.58 -13.60 2.42
C ILE A 284 0.80 -13.48 1.12
N ALA A 285 -0.50 -13.82 1.13
CA ALA A 285 -1.36 -13.68 -0.04
C ALA A 285 -1.44 -12.21 -0.47
N ARG A 286 -1.81 -11.30 0.43
CA ARG A 286 -2.02 -9.87 0.17
C ARG A 286 -0.80 -9.18 -0.43
N TYR A 287 0.40 -9.52 0.05
CA TYR A 287 1.62 -8.81 -0.31
C TYR A 287 2.50 -9.53 -1.35
N MET A 288 2.09 -10.70 -1.84
CA MET A 288 2.81 -11.46 -2.88
C MET A 288 3.15 -10.60 -4.11
N ALA A 289 2.21 -9.77 -4.57
CA ALA A 289 2.40 -8.94 -5.75
C ALA A 289 3.57 -7.94 -5.62
N PHE A 290 3.85 -7.43 -4.40
CA PHE A 290 4.98 -6.54 -4.18
C PHE A 290 6.30 -7.27 -4.35
N SER A 291 6.39 -8.49 -3.83
CA SER A 291 7.54 -9.36 -4.03
C SER A 291 7.76 -9.68 -5.50
N LEU A 292 6.71 -10.11 -6.22
CA LEU A 292 6.82 -10.47 -7.62
C LEU A 292 7.26 -9.29 -8.49
N LYS A 293 6.69 -8.09 -8.29
CA LYS A 293 7.07 -6.90 -9.06
C LYS A 293 8.53 -6.50 -8.83
N ALA A 294 8.93 -6.39 -7.56
CA ALA A 294 10.29 -5.96 -7.22
C ALA A 294 11.35 -6.98 -7.67
N ASN A 295 11.10 -8.28 -7.46
CA ASN A 295 12.05 -9.32 -7.81
C ASN A 295 12.09 -9.60 -9.32
N SER A 296 10.96 -9.56 -10.02
CA SER A 296 10.96 -9.69 -11.49
C SER A 296 11.74 -8.55 -12.15
N ALA A 297 11.54 -7.31 -11.72
CA ALA A 297 12.28 -6.15 -12.25
C ALA A 297 13.79 -6.24 -12.01
N ALA A 298 14.22 -6.82 -10.89
CA ALA A 298 15.64 -7.06 -10.60
C ALA A 298 16.20 -8.24 -11.42
N LEU A 299 15.43 -9.32 -11.60
CA LEU A 299 15.82 -10.47 -12.41
C LEU A 299 15.94 -10.13 -13.91
N GLU A 300 15.08 -9.24 -14.42
CA GLU A 300 15.14 -8.76 -15.82
C GLU A 300 16.46 -8.04 -16.13
N GLN A 301 17.09 -7.41 -15.13
CA GLN A 301 18.38 -6.72 -15.31
C GLN A 301 19.58 -7.68 -15.37
N VAL A 302 19.43 -8.92 -14.87
CA VAL A 302 20.50 -9.92 -14.91
C VAL A 302 20.52 -10.55 -16.30
N HIS A 303 21.58 -10.38 -17.09
CA HIS A 303 21.61 -10.97 -18.44
C HIS A 303 21.79 -12.50 -18.41
N ASP A 304 21.09 -13.23 -19.30
CA ASP A 304 21.11 -14.70 -19.31
C ASP A 304 22.51 -15.29 -19.60
N SER A 305 23.36 -14.52 -20.30
CA SER A 305 24.76 -14.89 -20.58
C SER A 305 25.60 -15.13 -19.31
N LEU A 306 25.27 -14.51 -18.18
CA LEU A 306 25.97 -14.75 -16.91
C LEU A 306 25.73 -16.18 -16.41
N MET A 307 24.51 -16.69 -16.61
CA MET A 307 24.18 -18.08 -16.28
C MET A 307 24.83 -19.04 -17.28
N GLU A 308 24.79 -18.74 -18.57
CA GLU A 308 25.42 -19.56 -19.62
C GLU A 308 26.94 -19.67 -19.42
N ALA A 309 27.61 -18.57 -19.06
CA ALA A 309 29.03 -18.53 -18.74
C ALA A 309 29.34 -19.40 -17.50
N SER A 310 28.55 -19.24 -16.43
CA SER A 310 28.67 -20.07 -15.21
C SER A 310 28.54 -21.56 -15.52
N ARG A 311 27.59 -21.93 -16.38
CA ARG A 311 27.40 -23.32 -16.81
C ARG A 311 28.51 -23.85 -17.70
N SER A 312 29.07 -23.01 -18.56
CA SER A 312 30.24 -23.34 -19.38
C SER A 312 31.48 -23.60 -18.52
N CYS A 313 31.60 -22.93 -17.37
CA CYS A 313 32.64 -23.18 -16.37
C CYS A 313 32.35 -24.41 -15.47
N GLY A 314 31.32 -25.21 -15.76
CA GLY A 314 30.98 -26.43 -15.01
C GLY A 314 30.15 -26.21 -13.75
N ALA A 315 29.64 -25.00 -13.49
CA ALA A 315 28.81 -24.74 -12.31
C ALA A 315 27.45 -25.46 -12.40
N THR A 316 26.97 -25.92 -11.25
CA THR A 316 25.60 -26.45 -11.06
C THR A 316 24.57 -25.33 -10.99
N MET A 317 23.27 -25.66 -11.07
CA MET A 317 22.18 -24.68 -11.02
C MET A 317 22.20 -23.89 -9.73
N TRP A 318 22.42 -24.62 -8.66
CA TRP A 318 22.45 -24.06 -7.33
C TRP A 318 23.63 -23.11 -7.15
N GLN A 319 24.81 -23.45 -7.68
CA GLN A 319 25.98 -22.56 -7.68
C GLN A 319 25.70 -21.29 -8.51
N SER A 320 25.19 -21.40 -9.74
CA SER A 320 24.85 -20.22 -10.54
C SER A 320 23.80 -19.33 -9.84
N LEU A 321 22.80 -19.93 -9.19
CA LEU A 321 21.79 -19.18 -8.44
C LEU A 321 22.40 -18.47 -7.23
N LYS A 322 23.15 -19.19 -6.39
CA LYS A 322 23.71 -18.69 -5.13
C LYS A 322 24.82 -17.67 -5.35
N ASP A 323 25.70 -17.91 -6.32
CA ASP A 323 26.95 -17.16 -6.48
C ASP A 323 26.81 -16.01 -7.48
N ILE A 324 25.80 -16.03 -8.37
CA ILE A 324 25.59 -15.00 -9.39
C ILE A 324 24.21 -14.35 -9.25
N VAL A 325 23.13 -15.13 -9.37
CA VAL A 325 21.77 -14.54 -9.46
C VAL A 325 21.34 -13.88 -8.15
N ILE A 326 21.45 -14.56 -7.01
CA ILE A 326 21.04 -14.02 -5.71
C ILE A 326 21.82 -12.74 -5.35
N PRO A 327 23.16 -12.69 -5.46
CA PRO A 327 23.92 -11.46 -5.20
C PRO A 327 23.48 -10.29 -6.08
N LEU A 328 23.22 -10.52 -7.37
CA LEU A 328 22.78 -9.48 -8.30
C LEU A 328 21.35 -9.03 -8.06
N VAL A 329 20.46 -9.92 -7.61
CA VAL A 329 19.05 -9.63 -7.35
C VAL A 329 18.81 -9.14 -5.90
N ARG A 330 19.80 -9.27 -5.01
CA ARG A 330 19.74 -8.85 -3.61
C ARG A 330 19.18 -7.44 -3.39
N PRO A 331 19.52 -6.41 -4.18
CA PRO A 331 18.91 -5.09 -4.07
C PRO A 331 17.38 -5.11 -4.24
N GLY A 332 16.89 -5.89 -5.21
CA GLY A 332 15.48 -6.13 -5.46
C GLY A 332 14.81 -6.89 -4.31
N MET A 333 15.50 -7.90 -3.76
CA MET A 333 15.02 -8.65 -2.59
C MET A 333 14.84 -7.77 -1.35
N ILE A 334 15.83 -6.92 -1.06
CA ILE A 334 15.76 -5.97 0.06
C ILE A 334 14.60 -4.98 -0.15
N SER A 335 14.44 -4.50 -1.38
CA SER A 335 13.31 -3.63 -1.74
C SER A 335 11.97 -4.34 -1.55
N ALA A 336 11.84 -5.59 -2.01
CA ALA A 336 10.66 -6.43 -1.81
C ALA A 336 10.33 -6.62 -0.33
N PHE A 337 11.32 -6.99 0.49
CA PHE A 337 11.17 -7.16 1.93
C PHE A 337 10.52 -5.93 2.58
N PHE A 338 11.04 -4.74 2.30
CA PHE A 338 10.55 -3.52 2.93
C PHE A 338 9.20 -3.03 2.37
N LEU A 339 8.94 -3.25 1.08
CA LEU A 339 7.63 -3.01 0.47
C LEU A 339 6.52 -3.89 1.08
N ILE A 340 6.87 -4.99 1.73
CA ILE A 340 5.95 -5.90 2.41
C ILE A 340 5.89 -5.60 3.90
N PHE A 341 7.04 -5.45 4.55
CA PHE A 341 7.16 -5.24 5.99
C PHE A 341 6.44 -3.97 6.46
N LEU A 342 6.68 -2.82 5.82
CA LEU A 342 6.11 -1.55 6.27
C LEU A 342 4.57 -1.51 6.18
N PRO A 343 3.93 -1.92 5.08
CA PRO A 343 2.48 -1.99 5.04
C PRO A 343 1.90 -3.02 6.01
N ALA A 344 2.59 -4.14 6.23
CA ALA A 344 2.14 -5.20 7.15
C ALA A 344 2.14 -4.74 8.62
N LEU A 345 3.13 -3.95 9.04
CA LEU A 345 3.21 -3.40 10.41
C LEU A 345 1.97 -2.62 10.82
N ARG A 346 1.39 -1.88 9.87
CA ARG A 346 0.23 -0.99 10.06
C ARG A 346 -1.06 -1.52 9.45
N GLU A 347 -1.12 -2.82 9.18
CA GLU A 347 -2.30 -3.42 8.56
C GLU A 347 -3.45 -3.51 9.58
N LEU A 348 -4.61 -3.00 9.17
CA LEU A 348 -5.84 -3.02 9.95
C LEU A 348 -6.94 -3.84 9.26
N THR A 349 -7.16 -3.61 7.96
CA THR A 349 -8.34 -4.11 7.23
C THR A 349 -8.46 -5.63 7.25
N VAL A 350 -7.35 -6.35 7.09
CA VAL A 350 -7.33 -7.81 7.14
C VAL A 350 -7.29 -8.29 8.59
N SER A 351 -6.44 -7.68 9.40
CA SER A 351 -6.22 -8.09 10.79
C SER A 351 -7.48 -7.98 11.66
N ILE A 352 -8.30 -6.94 11.51
CA ILE A 352 -9.50 -6.71 12.33
C ILE A 352 -10.54 -7.82 12.19
N MET A 353 -10.55 -8.51 11.05
CA MET A 353 -11.48 -9.61 10.78
C MET A 353 -10.92 -10.99 11.18
N LEU A 354 -9.63 -11.06 11.46
CA LEU A 354 -8.88 -12.31 11.64
C LEU A 354 -8.28 -12.48 13.04
N TYR A 355 -8.21 -11.40 13.83
CA TYR A 355 -7.57 -11.45 15.13
C TYR A 355 -8.36 -12.27 16.15
N ALA A 356 -7.62 -13.00 16.98
CA ALA A 356 -8.09 -13.63 18.20
C ALA A 356 -7.67 -12.76 19.40
N PRO A 357 -8.17 -13.02 20.62
CA PRO A 357 -7.88 -12.19 21.80
C PRO A 357 -6.39 -11.90 22.05
N THR A 358 -5.49 -12.84 21.74
CA THR A 358 -4.03 -12.69 21.96
C THR A 358 -3.25 -12.32 20.69
N THR A 359 -3.91 -12.20 19.53
CA THR A 359 -3.24 -11.98 18.23
C THR A 359 -3.57 -10.63 17.62
N ARG A 360 -3.96 -9.65 18.45
CA ARG A 360 -4.21 -8.27 18.01
C ARG A 360 -2.93 -7.70 17.39
N THR A 361 -3.06 -6.98 16.29
CA THR A 361 -1.97 -6.19 15.69
C THR A 361 -2.09 -4.73 16.15
N ILE A 362 -1.04 -3.92 15.96
CA ILE A 362 -1.06 -2.48 16.30
C ILE A 362 -2.29 -1.79 15.69
N GLY A 363 -2.60 -2.06 14.41
CA GLY A 363 -3.76 -1.48 13.75
C GLY A 363 -5.07 -1.83 14.48
N VAL A 364 -5.24 -3.11 14.82
CA VAL A 364 -6.41 -3.60 15.57
C VAL A 364 -6.48 -2.97 16.95
N ALA A 365 -5.38 -2.91 17.69
CA ALA A 365 -5.36 -2.34 19.04
C ALA A 365 -5.72 -0.84 19.04
N ILE A 366 -5.22 -0.06 18.08
CA ILE A 366 -5.61 1.34 17.90
C ILE A 366 -7.12 1.44 17.67
N TYR A 367 -7.66 0.60 16.79
CA TYR A 367 -9.08 0.59 16.47
C TYR A 367 -9.94 0.20 17.67
N THR A 368 -9.63 -0.90 18.36
CA THR A 368 -10.42 -1.38 19.51
C THR A 368 -10.38 -0.39 20.67
N LEU A 369 -9.23 0.23 20.97
CA LEU A 369 -9.15 1.29 21.98
C LEU A 369 -10.04 2.49 21.63
N ASN A 370 -10.17 2.82 20.35
CA ASN A 370 -11.04 3.91 19.93
C ASN A 370 -12.52 3.52 20.05
N GLU A 371 -12.87 2.30 19.64
CA GLU A 371 -14.22 1.73 19.78
C GLU A 371 -14.66 1.60 21.24
N ASP A 372 -13.72 1.28 22.15
CA ASP A 372 -13.95 1.21 23.60
C ASP A 372 -14.09 2.61 24.25
N GLY A 373 -13.97 3.69 23.48
CA GLY A 373 -14.04 5.08 23.97
C GLY A 373 -12.72 5.62 24.55
N GLU A 374 -11.67 4.80 24.62
CA GLU A 374 -10.31 5.14 25.09
C GLU A 374 -9.52 5.92 24.02
N THR A 375 -10.12 7.00 23.50
CA THR A 375 -9.61 7.77 22.36
C THR A 375 -8.23 8.35 22.62
N VAL A 376 -7.95 8.85 23.83
CA VAL A 376 -6.64 9.38 24.19
C VAL A 376 -5.56 8.29 24.11
N MET A 377 -5.83 7.11 24.66
CA MET A 377 -4.89 5.98 24.64
C MET A 377 -4.68 5.45 23.22
N SER A 378 -5.77 5.32 22.43
CA SER A 378 -5.71 4.97 21.02
C SER A 378 -4.82 5.92 20.23
N THR A 379 -4.95 7.24 20.48
CA THR A 379 -4.17 8.26 19.79
C THR A 379 -2.70 8.25 20.23
N ALA A 380 -2.43 7.99 21.51
CA ALA A 380 -1.07 7.78 22.01
C ALA A 380 -0.39 6.57 21.32
N LEU A 381 -1.09 5.44 21.22
CA LEU A 381 -0.62 4.26 20.50
C LEU A 381 -0.39 4.55 19.01
N ALA A 382 -1.29 5.30 18.37
CA ALA A 382 -1.13 5.74 16.99
C ALA A 382 0.12 6.61 16.78
N GLY A 383 0.43 7.50 17.74
CA GLY A 383 1.66 8.29 17.75
C GLY A 383 2.92 7.41 17.86
N ILE A 384 2.92 6.41 18.74
CA ILE A 384 4.03 5.44 18.87
C ILE A 384 4.19 4.64 17.57
N ALA A 385 3.08 4.14 17.01
CA ALA A 385 3.09 3.42 15.74
C ALA A 385 3.67 4.27 14.61
N LEU A 386 3.32 5.57 14.55
CA LEU A 386 3.87 6.51 13.58
C LEU A 386 5.39 6.67 13.73
N ILE A 387 5.90 6.77 14.95
CA ILE A 387 7.35 6.82 15.22
C ILE A 387 8.02 5.54 14.69
N ILE A 388 7.48 4.36 15.01
CA ILE A 388 8.02 3.07 14.54
C ILE A 388 8.07 3.02 13.01
N ILE A 389 7.01 3.47 12.33
CA ILE A 389 6.92 3.48 10.86
C ILE A 389 7.94 4.46 10.26
N VAL A 390 8.07 5.66 10.82
CA VAL A 390 9.02 6.67 10.34
C VAL A 390 10.46 6.21 10.54
N CYS A 391 10.80 5.67 11.71
CA CYS A 391 12.11 5.10 11.98
C CYS A 391 12.41 3.93 11.03
N GLY A 392 11.42 3.05 10.80
CA GLY A 392 11.52 1.97 9.83
C GLY A 392 11.80 2.48 8.41
N GLN A 393 11.07 3.50 7.95
CA GLN A 393 11.29 4.13 6.64
C GLN A 393 12.65 4.81 6.52
N MET A 394 13.14 5.47 7.57
CA MET A 394 14.48 6.08 7.59
C MET A 394 15.56 5.02 7.46
N LEU A 395 15.42 3.90 8.19
CA LEU A 395 16.33 2.77 8.11
C LEU A 395 16.35 2.17 6.69
N ILE A 396 15.17 2.03 6.07
CA ILE A 396 15.04 1.56 4.68
C ILE A 396 15.83 2.46 3.74
N ASN A 397 15.56 3.76 3.78
CA ASN A 397 16.21 4.72 2.89
C ASN A 397 17.74 4.71 3.06
N HIS A 398 18.24 4.45 4.27
CA HIS A 398 19.67 4.30 4.51
C HIS A 398 20.23 3.05 3.82
N PHE A 399 19.56 1.90 3.94
CA PHE A 399 20.02 0.65 3.32
C PHE A 399 19.86 0.62 1.80
N THR A 400 18.77 1.17 1.24
CA THR A 400 18.60 1.20 -0.22
C THR A 400 19.55 2.16 -0.91
N LYS A 401 19.85 3.33 -0.33
CA LYS A 401 20.86 4.25 -0.90
C LYS A 401 22.25 3.62 -0.97
N LYS A 402 22.65 2.91 0.08
CA LYS A 402 23.95 2.22 0.16
C LYS A 402 24.08 1.03 -0.80
N VAL A 403 22.97 0.56 -1.37
CA VAL A 403 22.94 -0.54 -2.34
C VAL A 403 22.90 -0.02 -3.78
N SER A 404 22.48 1.23 -3.98
CA SER A 404 22.54 1.92 -5.27
C SER A 404 23.87 2.65 -5.55
N GLU A 405 24.65 2.88 -4.51
CA GLU A 405 26.06 3.31 -4.56
C GLU A 405 26.98 2.09 -4.58
#